data_AF-I6AY09-F1
#
_entry.id   AF-I6AY09-F1
#
_cell.length_a   1.000
_cell.length_b   1.000
_cell.length_c   1.000
_cell.angle_alpha   90.00
_cell.angle_beta   90.00
_cell.angle_gamma   90.00
#
_symmetry.space_group_name_H-M   'P 1'
#
loop_
_entity.id
_entity.type
_entity.pdbx_description
1 polymer ?
#
loop_
_entity_poly.entity_id
_entity_poly.type
_entity_poly.pdbx_seq_one_letter_code
_entity_poly.pdbx_strand_id
1 'polypeptide(L)'
;NSEGAAQYLLQAGSFNINSVSQAAWEAILGSRFGGDWDHEGKATGTTISLNNTFFRLPHGAQTLTNPPLDNTTLDDDNSINTGGRQLTDPQVIDLASAIVAAIESRAASNGPFRTLQEFINEGIIAGAIDSAGINSGLSAEYRGTPAALSQADVINAIVPFMNARSDTFLIRAYGDVENPITSTTASPVIEGRAWCEAVVQRVTDMVDPNLDRWDPNPTPTPTSPYFGRKFKIISFRWLTTDDL
;
A
#
# COMPACT_ATOMS: atom_id res chain seq x y z
N ASN A 1 30.41 -0.89 17.68
CA ASN A 1 29.67 -2.15 17.39
C ASN A 1 28.18 -1.93 17.11
N SER A 2 27.82 -0.88 16.40
CA SER A 2 26.45 -0.56 15.98
C SER A 2 26.01 -1.32 14.71
N GLU A 3 26.96 -1.76 13.89
CA GLU A 3 26.69 -2.49 12.64
C GLU A 3 26.09 -3.90 12.89
N GLY A 4 26.46 -4.57 13.98
CA GLY A 4 25.94 -5.91 14.33
C GLY A 4 24.55 -5.92 14.97
N ALA A 5 24.03 -4.77 15.43
CA ALA A 5 22.68 -4.66 16.00
C ALA A 5 21.61 -4.48 14.90
N ALA A 6 21.96 -3.80 13.81
CA ALA A 6 21.03 -3.52 12.71
C ALA A 6 20.65 -4.78 11.91
N GLN A 7 21.50 -5.81 11.85
CA GLN A 7 21.20 -7.04 11.12
C GLN A 7 20.02 -7.83 11.71
N TYR A 8 19.74 -7.67 13.00
CA TYR A 8 18.64 -8.34 13.71
C TYR A 8 17.36 -7.48 13.82
N LEU A 9 17.40 -6.24 13.30
CA LEU A 9 16.25 -5.31 13.27
C LEU A 9 15.57 -5.28 11.89
N LEU A 10 15.98 -6.13 10.95
CA LEU A 10 15.37 -6.22 9.63
C LEU A 10 13.99 -6.90 9.74
N GLN A 11 12.94 -6.09 9.76
CA GLN A 11 11.57 -6.56 9.57
C GLN A 11 11.39 -6.96 8.11
N ALA A 12 11.23 -8.25 7.85
CA ALA A 12 10.85 -8.74 6.54
C ALA A 12 9.39 -8.34 6.24
N GLY A 13 9.18 -7.55 5.19
CA GLY A 13 7.83 -7.37 4.61
C GLY A 13 6.97 -6.25 5.22
N SER A 14 7.55 -5.12 5.61
CA SER A 14 6.74 -3.92 5.83
C SER A 14 6.14 -3.41 4.51
N PHE A 15 4.89 -2.97 4.55
CA PHE A 15 4.20 -2.38 3.42
C PHE A 15 4.84 -1.05 3.00
N ASN A 16 5.16 -0.89 1.72
CA ASN A 16 5.75 0.33 1.19
C ASN A 16 4.63 1.31 0.78
N ILE A 17 4.62 2.52 1.34
CA ILE A 17 3.62 3.55 1.02
C ILE A 17 3.69 4.01 -0.45
N ASN A 18 4.78 3.74 -1.15
CA ASN A 18 4.94 4.01 -2.58
C ASN A 18 4.45 2.84 -3.47
N SER A 19 3.79 1.83 -2.90
CA SER A 19 3.25 0.71 -3.68
C SER A 19 2.18 1.18 -4.66
N VAL A 20 2.30 0.77 -5.92
CA VAL A 20 1.29 0.95 -6.98
C VAL A 20 0.40 -0.29 -7.15
N SER A 21 0.55 -1.30 -6.29
CA SER A 21 -0.31 -2.48 -6.33
C SER A 21 -1.61 -2.20 -5.58
N GLN A 22 -2.73 -2.18 -6.32
CA GLN A 22 -4.06 -2.04 -5.74
C GLN A 22 -4.36 -3.19 -4.77
N ALA A 23 -4.10 -4.44 -5.15
CA ALA A 23 -4.31 -5.59 -4.28
C ALA A 23 -3.53 -5.51 -2.96
N ALA A 24 -2.34 -4.91 -2.97
CA ALA A 24 -1.56 -4.70 -1.75
C ALA A 24 -2.21 -3.63 -0.84
N TRP A 25 -2.76 -2.56 -1.42
CA TRP A 25 -3.52 -1.57 -0.66
C TRP A 25 -4.84 -2.14 -0.12
N GLU A 26 -5.55 -2.94 -0.91
CA GLU A 26 -6.76 -3.65 -0.45
C GLU A 26 -6.46 -4.57 0.72
N ALA A 27 -5.36 -5.33 0.67
CA ALA A 27 -4.97 -6.22 1.76
C ALA A 27 -4.64 -5.48 3.05
N ILE A 28 -4.08 -4.27 2.96
CA ILE A 28 -3.69 -3.46 4.11
C ILE A 28 -4.87 -2.68 4.70
N LEU A 29 -5.76 -2.17 3.84
CA LEU A 29 -6.97 -1.45 4.25
C LEU A 29 -8.08 -2.40 4.72
N GLY A 30 -8.11 -3.61 4.17
CA GLY A 30 -9.04 -4.67 4.52
C GLY A 30 -8.67 -5.30 5.86
N SER A 31 -8.90 -4.58 6.96
CA SER A 31 -8.77 -5.15 8.30
C SER A 31 -9.77 -6.30 8.46
N ARG A 32 -9.28 -7.53 8.44
CA ARG A 32 -10.08 -8.73 8.72
C ARG A 32 -9.96 -9.01 10.21
N PHE A 33 -10.83 -8.40 11.02
CA PHE A 33 -10.99 -8.84 12.40
C PHE A 33 -11.61 -10.24 12.37
N GLY A 34 -10.78 -11.26 12.56
CA GLY A 34 -11.21 -12.64 12.57
C GLY A 34 -12.06 -12.93 13.81
N GLY A 35 -13.35 -13.17 13.62
CA GLY A 35 -14.27 -13.61 14.66
C GLY A 35 -15.52 -12.76 14.77
N ASP A 36 -16.55 -13.36 15.35
CA ASP A 36 -17.78 -12.67 15.70
C ASP A 36 -17.51 -11.70 16.86
N TRP A 37 -17.61 -10.39 16.61
CA TRP A 37 -17.45 -9.41 17.68
C TRP A 37 -18.63 -9.50 18.65
N ASP A 38 -18.31 -9.53 19.94
CA ASP A 38 -19.29 -9.49 21.02
C ASP A 38 -19.11 -8.20 21.82
N HIS A 39 -20.22 -7.48 22.00
CA HIS A 39 -20.24 -6.23 22.74
C HIS A 39 -21.45 -6.19 23.67
N GLU A 40 -21.35 -5.37 24.71
CA GLU A 40 -22.46 -5.14 25.63
C GLU A 40 -23.66 -4.56 24.87
N GLY A 41 -24.88 -5.05 25.15
CA GLY A 41 -26.11 -4.60 24.48
C GLY A 41 -26.46 -5.30 23.16
N LYS A 42 -25.63 -6.22 22.66
CA LYS A 42 -25.94 -7.01 21.47
C LYS A 42 -27.14 -7.95 21.72
N ALA A 43 -28.04 -8.04 20.73
CA ALA A 43 -29.12 -9.03 20.75
C ALA A 43 -28.56 -10.47 20.80
N THR A 44 -29.17 -11.32 21.63
CA THR A 44 -28.74 -12.72 21.79
C THR A 44 -28.81 -13.46 20.46
N GLY A 45 -27.70 -14.08 20.05
CA GLY A 45 -27.60 -14.86 18.82
C GLY A 45 -27.22 -14.06 17.57
N THR A 46 -27.03 -12.75 17.67
CA THR A 46 -26.47 -11.94 16.58
C THR A 46 -24.94 -12.02 16.61
N THR A 47 -24.29 -11.92 15.47
CA THR A 47 -22.84 -11.73 15.39
C THR A 47 -22.54 -10.55 14.48
N ILE A 48 -21.55 -9.75 14.86
CA ILE A 48 -21.19 -8.54 14.13
C ILE A 48 -19.80 -8.74 13.56
N SER A 49 -19.69 -8.55 12.26
CA SER A 49 -18.41 -8.54 11.56
C SER A 49 -17.82 -7.15 11.66
N LEU A 50 -16.58 -7.05 12.15
CA LEU A 50 -15.79 -5.82 12.14
C LEU A 50 -14.85 -5.75 10.94
N ASN A 51 -15.13 -6.49 9.87
CA ASN A 51 -14.33 -6.41 8.66
C ASN A 51 -14.32 -4.97 8.13
N ASN A 52 -13.14 -4.49 7.72
CA ASN A 52 -12.93 -3.17 7.14
C ASN A 52 -13.38 -2.02 8.05
N THR A 53 -13.27 -2.21 9.38
CA THR A 53 -13.59 -1.20 10.38
C THR A 53 -12.37 -0.36 10.73
N PHE A 54 -12.54 0.96 10.72
CA PHE A 54 -11.56 1.98 11.12
C PHE A 54 -12.02 2.62 12.43
N PHE A 55 -11.30 2.34 13.52
CA PHE A 55 -11.60 2.88 14.84
C PHE A 55 -10.90 4.23 15.05
N ARG A 56 -11.67 5.24 15.49
CA ARG A 56 -11.11 6.54 15.88
C ARG A 56 -10.65 6.57 17.33
N LEU A 57 -11.36 5.85 18.20
CA LEU A 57 -11.08 5.79 19.63
C LEU A 57 -10.66 4.36 20.03
N PRO A 58 -9.60 4.18 20.83
CA PRO A 58 -9.14 2.85 21.25
C PRO A 58 -10.15 2.11 22.13
N HIS A 59 -11.04 2.83 22.82
CA HIS A 59 -12.18 2.25 23.58
C HIS A 59 -13.48 2.19 22.76
N GLY A 60 -13.48 2.66 21.50
CA GLY A 60 -14.68 2.72 20.66
C GLY A 60 -15.30 1.34 20.38
N ALA A 61 -14.50 0.28 20.48
CA ALA A 61 -14.98 -1.10 20.36
C ALA A 61 -15.85 -1.54 21.55
N GLN A 62 -15.65 -0.96 22.75
CA GLN A 62 -16.44 -1.27 23.95
C GLN A 62 -17.75 -0.47 24.02
N THR A 63 -17.84 0.68 23.33
CA THR A 63 -19.05 1.53 23.32
C THR A 63 -20.03 1.09 22.23
N LEU A 64 -20.82 0.07 22.57
CA LEU A 64 -22.27 -0.11 22.35
C LEU A 64 -22.95 -0.09 20.97
N THR A 65 -22.30 0.13 19.83
CA THR A 65 -22.99 -0.10 18.53
C THR A 65 -22.01 -0.42 17.40
N ASN A 66 -22.41 -1.30 16.47
CA ASN A 66 -21.67 -1.53 15.23
C ASN A 66 -21.35 -0.18 14.57
N PRO A 67 -20.08 0.09 14.21
CA PRO A 67 -19.77 1.24 13.36
C PRO A 67 -20.69 1.25 12.14
N PRO A 68 -21.18 2.42 11.71
CA PRO A 68 -22.07 2.50 10.56
C PRO A 68 -21.37 1.87 9.35
N LEU A 69 -22.05 0.86 8.79
CA LEU A 69 -21.67 0.22 7.55
C LEU A 69 -22.36 0.95 6.40
N ASP A 70 -21.60 1.16 5.33
CA ASP A 70 -22.10 1.78 4.10
C ASP A 70 -22.51 3.27 4.28
N ASN A 71 -23.08 3.87 3.25
CA ASN A 71 -23.40 5.29 3.15
C ASN A 71 -24.88 5.61 3.41
N THR A 72 -25.68 4.62 3.83
CA THR A 72 -27.12 4.80 4.00
C THR A 72 -27.39 5.31 5.41
N THR A 73 -27.47 6.64 5.53
CA THR A 73 -27.68 7.45 6.75
C THR A 73 -26.50 7.50 7.72
N LEU A 74 -25.59 8.44 7.49
CA LEU A 74 -24.44 8.73 8.35
C LEU A 74 -24.66 9.94 9.29
N ASP A 75 -25.72 10.71 9.06
CA ASP A 75 -26.04 11.95 9.79
C ASP A 75 -26.94 11.72 11.02
N ASP A 76 -27.19 10.47 11.42
CA ASP A 76 -28.02 10.16 12.58
C ASP A 76 -27.19 10.12 13.89
N ASP A 77 -27.87 10.34 15.02
CA ASP A 77 -27.25 10.35 16.35
C ASP A 77 -26.47 9.06 16.64
N ASN A 78 -26.90 7.93 16.08
CA ASN A 78 -26.21 6.66 16.26
C ASN A 78 -24.86 6.68 15.53
N SER A 79 -24.84 7.01 14.24
CA SER A 79 -23.65 7.01 13.40
C SER A 79 -22.57 7.94 13.93
N ILE A 80 -22.96 9.16 14.32
CA ILE A 80 -22.02 10.18 14.83
C ILE A 80 -21.47 9.88 16.22
N ASN A 81 -22.15 9.04 17.01
CA ASN A 81 -21.72 8.67 18.36
C ASN A 81 -21.09 7.26 18.46
N THR A 82 -20.81 6.61 17.33
CA THR A 82 -20.12 5.31 17.30
C THR A 82 -18.59 5.44 17.45
N GLY A 83 -17.91 4.30 17.66
CA GLY A 83 -16.45 4.23 17.85
C GLY A 83 -15.59 4.35 16.58
N GLY A 84 -16.19 4.41 15.39
CA GLY A 84 -15.46 4.39 14.12
C GLY A 84 -16.35 4.29 12.88
N ARG A 85 -15.76 3.92 11.75
CA ARG A 85 -16.46 3.74 10.46
C ARG A 85 -16.17 2.37 9.86
N GLN A 86 -17.18 1.70 9.29
CA GLN A 86 -17.00 0.45 8.55
C GLN A 86 -17.22 0.66 7.06
N LEU A 87 -16.36 0.05 6.23
CA LEU A 87 -16.47 0.09 4.77
C LEU A 87 -16.95 -1.24 4.20
N THR A 88 -17.74 -1.18 3.13
CA THR A 88 -18.05 -2.38 2.32
C THR A 88 -16.80 -2.81 1.53
N ASP A 89 -16.75 -4.08 1.11
CA ASP A 89 -15.62 -4.55 0.27
C ASP A 89 -15.45 -3.72 -1.02
N PRO A 90 -16.53 -3.33 -1.76
CA PRO A 90 -16.40 -2.40 -2.89
C PRO A 90 -15.81 -1.04 -2.51
N GLN A 91 -16.19 -0.47 -1.36
CA GLN A 91 -15.63 0.80 -0.88
C GLN A 91 -14.13 0.69 -0.55
N VAL A 92 -13.67 -0.45 -0.06
CA VAL A 92 -12.23 -0.69 0.15
C VAL A 92 -11.48 -0.78 -1.19
N ILE A 93 -12.06 -1.45 -2.18
CA ILE A 93 -11.51 -1.55 -3.54
C ILE A 93 -11.40 -0.16 -4.18
N ASP A 94 -12.47 0.63 -4.11
CA ASP A 94 -12.51 1.99 -4.66
C ASP A 94 -11.52 2.92 -3.94
N LEU A 95 -11.40 2.81 -2.62
CA LEU A 95 -10.43 3.57 -1.84
C LEU A 95 -8.98 3.17 -2.19
N ALA A 96 -8.69 1.88 -2.31
CA ALA A 96 -7.38 1.38 -2.70
C ALA A 96 -6.98 1.86 -4.11
N SER A 97 -7.93 1.78 -5.06
CA SER A 97 -7.76 2.30 -6.42
C SER A 97 -7.48 3.80 -6.44
N ALA A 98 -8.24 4.59 -5.67
CA ALA A 98 -8.04 6.03 -5.55
C ALA A 98 -6.68 6.40 -4.93
N ILE A 99 -6.21 5.66 -3.91
CA ILE A 99 -4.88 5.86 -3.31
C ILE A 99 -3.78 5.58 -4.34
N VAL A 100 -3.85 4.47 -5.06
CA VAL A 100 -2.85 4.12 -6.09
C VAL A 100 -2.80 5.19 -7.18
N ALA A 101 -3.95 5.61 -7.70
CA ALA A 101 -4.01 6.65 -8.72
C ALA A 101 -3.38 7.97 -8.25
N ALA A 102 -3.60 8.35 -6.99
CA ALA A 102 -3.00 9.55 -6.40
C ALA A 102 -1.47 9.41 -6.21
N ILE A 103 -1.00 8.23 -5.79
CA ILE A 103 0.44 7.93 -5.70
C ILE A 103 1.11 7.99 -7.08
N GLU A 104 0.51 7.40 -8.10
CA GLU A 104 1.04 7.42 -9.46
C GLU A 104 1.11 8.84 -10.03
N SER A 105 0.05 9.62 -9.86
CA SER A 105 0.00 11.03 -10.28
C SER A 105 1.09 11.87 -9.59
N ARG A 106 1.29 11.66 -8.29
CA ARG A 106 2.37 12.32 -7.54
C ARG A 106 3.76 11.83 -7.95
N ALA A 107 3.92 10.54 -8.20
CA ALA A 107 5.18 9.96 -8.64
C ALA A 107 5.60 10.50 -10.02
N ALA A 108 4.65 10.74 -10.92
CA ALA A 108 4.91 11.29 -12.25
C ALA A 108 5.44 12.74 -12.21
N SER A 109 4.96 13.56 -11.28
CA SER A 109 5.33 14.98 -11.17
C SER A 109 6.57 15.22 -10.30
N ASN A 110 6.64 14.57 -9.14
CA ASN A 110 7.60 14.91 -8.09
C ASN A 110 8.38 13.68 -7.58
N GLY A 111 8.16 12.51 -8.16
CA GLY A 111 8.80 11.25 -7.75
C GLY A 111 8.16 10.61 -6.51
N PRO A 112 8.70 9.47 -6.04
CA PRO A 112 8.17 8.75 -4.88
C PRO A 112 8.38 9.52 -3.56
N PHE A 113 7.51 9.28 -2.60
CA PHE A 113 7.61 9.82 -1.24
C PHE A 113 8.90 9.33 -0.58
N ARG A 114 9.71 10.26 -0.06
CA ARG A 114 10.98 9.92 0.59
C ARG A 114 10.82 9.66 2.07
N THR A 115 9.79 10.25 2.68
CA THR A 115 9.50 10.16 4.10
C THR A 115 8.01 9.95 4.34
N LEU A 116 7.66 9.36 5.49
CA LEU A 116 6.27 9.22 5.89
C LEU A 116 5.61 10.60 6.12
N GLN A 117 6.36 11.56 6.65
CA GLN A 117 5.87 12.93 6.85
C GLN A 117 5.43 13.57 5.53
N GLU A 118 6.21 13.41 4.45
CA GLU A 118 5.85 13.92 3.13
C GLU A 118 4.54 13.30 2.64
N PHE A 119 4.40 11.98 2.72
CA PHE A 119 3.19 11.27 2.35
C PHE A 119 1.95 11.73 3.13
N ILE A 120 2.09 11.92 4.45
CA ILE A 120 0.99 12.38 5.30
C ILE A 120 0.59 13.81 4.93
N ASN A 121 1.57 14.72 4.83
CA ASN A 121 1.34 16.14 4.57
C ASN A 121 0.75 16.43 3.19
N GLU A 122 1.07 15.60 2.19
CA GLU A 122 0.50 15.71 0.83
C GLU A 122 -0.99 15.33 0.78
N GLY A 123 -1.54 14.76 1.85
CA GLY A 123 -2.99 14.54 1.95
C GLY A 123 -3.54 13.48 1.00
N ILE A 124 -2.69 12.60 0.46
CA ILE A 124 -3.05 11.57 -0.55
C ILE A 124 -4.26 10.75 -0.10
N ILE A 125 -4.23 10.28 1.15
CA ILE A 125 -5.32 9.48 1.72
C ILE A 125 -6.61 10.32 1.84
N ALA A 126 -6.52 11.58 2.29
CA ALA A 126 -7.69 12.44 2.40
C ALA A 126 -8.34 12.68 1.02
N GLY A 127 -7.54 13.00 0.01
CA GLY A 127 -8.02 13.17 -1.36
C GLY A 127 -8.60 11.88 -1.96
N ALA A 128 -8.03 10.72 -1.63
CA ALA A 128 -8.54 9.42 -2.06
C ALA A 128 -9.89 9.08 -1.41
N ILE A 129 -10.08 9.39 -0.12
CA ILE A 129 -11.36 9.23 0.59
C ILE A 129 -12.46 10.04 -0.09
N ASP A 130 -12.16 11.30 -0.45
CA ASP A 130 -13.11 12.16 -1.15
C ASP A 130 -13.39 11.64 -2.57
N SER A 131 -12.35 11.20 -3.30
CA SER A 131 -12.49 10.65 -4.66
C SER A 131 -13.29 9.36 -4.71
N ALA A 132 -13.14 8.49 -3.70
CA ALA A 132 -13.93 7.26 -3.55
C ALA A 132 -15.36 7.52 -3.00
N GLY A 133 -15.71 8.78 -2.70
CA GLY A 133 -17.06 9.14 -2.26
C GLY A 133 -17.47 8.57 -0.89
N ILE A 134 -16.51 8.15 -0.07
CA ILE A 134 -16.78 7.45 1.21
C ILE A 134 -17.62 8.30 2.18
N ASN A 135 -17.41 9.62 2.18
CA ASN A 135 -18.11 10.57 3.03
C ASN A 135 -19.22 11.34 2.28
N SER A 136 -19.63 10.89 1.10
CA SER A 136 -20.57 11.64 0.24
C SER A 136 -21.99 11.75 0.82
N GLY A 137 -22.42 10.78 1.63
CA GLY A 137 -23.73 10.79 2.31
C GLY A 137 -23.71 11.43 3.69
N LEU A 138 -22.62 12.12 4.05
CA LEU A 138 -22.45 12.81 5.32
C LEU A 138 -22.46 14.33 5.11
N SER A 139 -23.31 15.03 5.85
CA SER A 139 -23.36 16.50 5.84
C SER A 139 -22.05 17.10 6.36
N ALA A 140 -21.71 18.29 5.88
CA ALA A 140 -20.40 18.91 6.11
C ALA A 140 -20.11 19.12 7.60
N GLU A 141 -21.13 19.48 8.41
CA GLU A 141 -20.99 19.66 9.85
C GLU A 141 -20.57 18.39 10.60
N TYR A 142 -20.90 17.20 10.08
CA TYR A 142 -20.61 15.93 10.74
C TYR A 142 -19.27 15.31 10.31
N ARG A 143 -18.50 15.95 9.41
CA ARG A 143 -17.20 15.44 8.95
C ARG A 143 -16.12 15.33 10.04
N GLY A 144 -16.33 15.97 11.19
CA GLY A 144 -15.49 15.82 12.39
C GLY A 144 -15.87 14.65 13.30
N THR A 145 -17.01 13.99 13.03
CA THR A 145 -17.53 12.90 13.86
C THR A 145 -16.98 11.54 13.41
N PRO A 146 -16.98 10.52 14.28
CA PRO A 146 -16.59 9.14 13.93
C PRO A 146 -17.30 8.55 12.70
N ALA A 147 -18.47 9.08 12.32
CA ALA A 147 -19.18 8.67 11.10
C ALA A 147 -18.39 8.98 9.82
N ALA A 148 -17.55 10.02 9.83
CA ALA A 148 -16.69 10.35 8.70
C ALA A 148 -15.40 9.52 8.74
N LEU A 149 -14.98 8.94 7.63
CA LEU A 149 -13.62 8.40 7.53
C LEU A 149 -12.63 9.54 7.33
N SER A 150 -11.62 9.67 8.20
CA SER A 150 -10.55 10.66 8.05
C SER A 150 -9.21 10.01 7.68
N GLN A 151 -8.28 10.81 7.14
CA GLN A 151 -6.91 10.36 6.89
C GLN A 151 -6.25 9.81 8.17
N ALA A 152 -6.51 10.42 9.33
CA ALA A 152 -5.95 9.97 10.59
C ALA A 152 -6.42 8.56 10.98
N ASP A 153 -7.70 8.23 10.72
CA ASP A 153 -8.24 6.90 11.03
C ASP A 153 -7.57 5.82 10.18
N VAL A 154 -7.38 6.10 8.88
CA VAL A 154 -6.67 5.19 7.97
C VAL A 154 -5.21 5.04 8.37
N ILE A 155 -4.51 6.16 8.63
CA ILE A 155 -3.10 6.16 9.06
C ILE A 155 -2.94 5.34 10.34
N ASN A 156 -3.76 5.56 11.37
CA ASN A 156 -3.67 4.84 12.63
C ASN A 156 -3.82 3.31 12.44
N ALA A 157 -4.64 2.87 11.50
CA ALA A 157 -4.83 1.45 11.19
C ALA A 157 -3.60 0.83 10.53
N ILE A 158 -2.91 1.55 9.64
CA ILE A 158 -1.88 0.97 8.76
C ILE A 158 -0.44 1.32 9.18
N VAL A 159 -0.23 2.36 9.98
CA VAL A 159 1.10 2.84 10.44
C VAL A 159 2.02 1.75 10.99
N PRO A 160 1.56 0.78 11.82
CA PRO A 160 2.44 -0.27 12.35
C PRO A 160 3.13 -1.11 11.28
N PHE A 161 2.61 -1.11 10.06
CA PHE A 161 3.09 -1.92 8.95
C PHE A 161 3.69 -1.08 7.81
N MET A 162 3.61 0.26 7.86
CA MET A 162 4.04 1.15 6.78
C MET A 162 5.53 1.52 6.86
N ASN A 163 6.17 1.59 5.68
CA ASN A 163 7.49 2.19 5.51
C ASN A 163 7.54 3.05 4.23
N ALA A 164 8.28 4.17 4.30
CA ALA A 164 8.43 5.08 3.17
C ALA A 164 9.45 4.61 2.14
N ARG A 165 10.40 3.78 2.57
CA ARG A 165 11.54 3.38 1.77
C ARG A 165 11.72 1.87 1.85
N SER A 166 11.84 1.24 0.68
CA SER A 166 12.40 -0.09 0.54
C SER A 166 13.67 0.02 -0.29
N ASP A 167 14.72 -0.67 0.13
CA ASP A 167 15.92 -0.89 -0.67
C ASP A 167 15.94 -2.33 -1.24
N THR A 168 14.85 -3.08 -1.11
CA THR A 168 14.66 -4.43 -1.67
C THR A 168 13.43 -4.46 -2.57
N PHE A 169 13.57 -5.01 -3.78
CA PHE A 169 12.58 -4.99 -4.84
C PHE A 169 12.36 -6.39 -5.37
N LEU A 170 11.11 -6.72 -5.70
CA LEU A 170 10.76 -7.90 -6.47
C LEU A 170 10.59 -7.48 -7.93
N ILE A 171 11.39 -8.05 -8.83
CA ILE A 171 11.30 -7.80 -10.27
C ILE A 171 10.77 -9.08 -10.90
N ARG A 172 9.59 -8.97 -11.53
CA ARG A 172 9.03 -10.03 -12.37
C ARG A 172 9.25 -9.66 -13.83
N ALA A 173 9.83 -10.56 -14.59
CA ALA A 173 10.08 -10.38 -16.01
C ALA A 173 9.45 -11.52 -16.82
N TYR A 174 9.08 -11.19 -18.05
CA TYR A 174 8.45 -12.08 -19.02
C TYR A 174 9.19 -11.97 -20.35
N GLY A 175 9.36 -13.10 -21.03
CA GLY A 175 9.92 -13.16 -22.37
C GLY A 175 9.22 -14.20 -23.22
N ASP A 176 8.90 -13.81 -24.44
CA ASP A 176 8.37 -14.68 -25.49
C ASP A 176 9.37 -14.81 -26.64
N VAL A 177 9.36 -15.99 -27.26
CA VAL A 177 10.07 -16.24 -28.51
C VAL A 177 9.04 -16.47 -29.61
N GLU A 178 9.05 -15.61 -30.61
CA GLU A 178 8.23 -15.74 -31.81
C GLU A 178 8.93 -16.64 -32.84
N ASN A 179 8.15 -17.50 -33.52
CA ASN A 179 8.65 -18.29 -34.63
C ASN A 179 9.08 -17.34 -35.77
N PRO A 180 10.35 -17.41 -36.23
CA PRO A 180 10.91 -16.48 -37.22
C PRO A 180 10.24 -16.56 -38.60
N ILE A 181 9.53 -17.65 -38.92
CA ILE A 181 8.79 -17.82 -40.19
C ILE A 181 7.43 -17.09 -40.12
N THR A 182 6.85 -16.99 -38.93
CA THR A 182 5.54 -16.36 -38.72
C THR A 182 5.62 -14.95 -38.14
N SER A 183 6.82 -14.49 -37.76
CA SER A 183 7.05 -13.16 -37.15
C SER A 183 6.58 -11.99 -38.02
N THR A 184 6.47 -12.19 -39.35
CA THR A 184 5.97 -11.17 -40.28
C THR A 184 4.46 -11.19 -40.48
N THR A 185 3.74 -12.11 -39.83
CA THR A 185 2.28 -12.19 -39.91
C THR A 185 1.63 -11.34 -38.81
N ALA A 186 0.37 -10.93 -39.01
CA ALA A 186 -0.38 -10.13 -38.03
C ALA A 186 -0.66 -10.86 -36.70
N SER A 187 -0.34 -12.15 -36.59
CA SER A 187 -0.43 -12.94 -35.36
C SER A 187 0.73 -13.95 -35.34
N PRO A 188 1.91 -13.55 -34.87
CA PRO A 188 3.07 -14.42 -34.80
C PRO A 188 2.83 -15.59 -33.84
N VAL A 189 3.27 -16.77 -34.23
CA VAL A 189 3.18 -17.97 -33.39
C VAL A 189 4.28 -17.91 -32.33
N ILE A 190 3.90 -17.96 -31.06
CA ILE A 190 4.82 -18.01 -29.92
C ILE A 190 5.29 -19.45 -29.71
N GLU A 191 6.60 -19.70 -29.80
CA GLU A 191 7.20 -21.04 -29.60
C GLU A 191 7.60 -21.31 -28.16
N GLY A 192 7.95 -20.28 -27.41
CA GLY A 192 8.41 -20.39 -26.04
C GLY A 192 8.01 -19.19 -25.22
N ARG A 193 7.63 -19.45 -23.97
CA ARG A 193 7.36 -18.44 -22.95
C ARG A 193 8.19 -18.73 -21.72
N ALA A 194 8.78 -17.72 -21.14
CA ALA A 194 9.50 -17.83 -19.87
C ALA A 194 9.17 -16.65 -18.97
N TRP A 195 8.97 -16.95 -17.70
CA TRP A 195 8.79 -15.97 -16.64
C TRP A 195 9.84 -16.18 -15.57
N CYS A 196 10.40 -15.09 -15.06
CA CYS A 196 11.32 -15.15 -13.94
C CYS A 196 11.04 -14.06 -12.92
N GLU A 197 11.45 -14.34 -11.69
CA GLU A 197 11.31 -13.44 -10.57
C GLU A 197 12.66 -13.31 -9.87
N ALA A 198 13.10 -12.07 -9.69
CA ALA A 198 14.35 -11.74 -9.02
C ALA A 198 14.08 -10.81 -7.84
N VAL A 199 14.58 -11.17 -6.66
CA VAL A 199 14.65 -10.26 -5.51
C VAL A 199 15.97 -9.52 -5.59
N VAL A 200 15.91 -8.21 -5.77
CA VAL A 200 17.08 -7.34 -5.95
C VAL A 200 17.13 -6.34 -4.81
N GLN A 201 18.29 -6.21 -4.17
CA GLN A 201 18.54 -5.23 -3.12
C GLN A 201 19.53 -4.17 -3.58
N ARG A 202 19.19 -2.90 -3.41
CA ARG A 202 20.11 -1.78 -3.56
C ARG A 202 20.99 -1.68 -2.32
N VAL A 203 22.31 -1.67 -2.51
CA VAL A 203 23.26 -1.49 -1.42
C VAL A 203 23.75 -0.04 -1.35
N THR A 204 24.44 0.30 -0.26
CA THR A 204 25.03 1.64 -0.09
C THR A 204 26.24 1.88 -0.97
N ASP A 205 26.94 0.83 -1.40
CA ASP A 205 28.14 0.93 -2.22
C ASP A 205 27.83 1.44 -3.65
N MET A 206 28.72 2.28 -4.18
CA MET A 206 28.64 2.76 -5.56
C MET A 206 29.13 1.70 -6.55
N VAL A 207 28.60 1.74 -7.79
CA VAL A 207 29.06 0.88 -8.89
C VAL A 207 30.52 1.18 -9.21
N ASP A 208 30.86 2.45 -9.38
CA ASP A 208 32.24 2.93 -9.52
C ASP A 208 32.91 2.97 -8.14
N PRO A 209 34.00 2.20 -7.92
CA PRO A 209 34.71 2.18 -6.64
C PRO A 209 35.46 3.49 -6.33
N ASN A 210 35.64 4.38 -7.30
CA ASN A 210 36.32 5.66 -7.11
C ASN A 210 35.40 6.77 -6.60
N LEU A 211 34.08 6.54 -6.59
CA LEU A 211 33.10 7.49 -6.07
C LEU A 211 32.88 7.28 -4.57
N ASP A 212 32.79 8.37 -3.81
CA ASP A 212 32.48 8.29 -2.39
C ASP A 212 31.04 7.80 -2.18
N ARG A 213 30.90 6.73 -1.39
CA ARG A 213 29.61 6.14 -1.02
C ARG A 213 28.78 7.03 -0.09
N TRP A 214 29.42 7.98 0.59
CA TRP A 214 28.78 8.90 1.53
C TRP A 214 28.33 10.21 0.89
N ASP A 215 28.87 10.55 -0.27
CA ASP A 215 28.42 11.68 -1.07
C ASP A 215 27.02 11.38 -1.64
N PRO A 216 25.98 12.18 -1.34
CA PRO A 216 24.64 12.00 -1.89
C PRO A 216 24.56 12.34 -3.38
N ASN A 217 25.49 13.13 -3.92
CA ASN A 217 25.50 13.54 -5.32
C ASN A 217 26.93 13.54 -5.89
N PRO A 218 27.58 12.37 -5.97
CA PRO A 218 28.94 12.26 -6.46
C PRO A 218 28.99 12.72 -7.92
N THR A 219 29.93 13.59 -8.23
CA THR A 219 30.08 14.11 -9.60
C THR A 219 30.61 12.99 -10.50
N PRO A 220 29.89 12.60 -11.57
CA PRO A 220 30.37 11.58 -12.50
C PRO A 220 31.71 12.00 -13.10
N THR A 221 32.68 11.09 -13.16
CA THR A 221 33.88 11.33 -13.97
C THR A 221 33.49 11.24 -15.45
N PRO A 222 34.04 12.09 -16.34
CA PRO A 222 33.68 12.11 -17.76
C PRO A 222 34.06 10.82 -18.52
N THR A 223 34.79 9.91 -17.87
CA THR A 223 35.30 8.65 -18.44
C THR A 223 34.38 7.44 -18.25
N SER A 224 33.35 7.51 -17.40
CA SER A 224 32.41 6.40 -17.19
C SER A 224 30.98 6.89 -17.09
N PRO A 225 30.00 6.20 -17.72
CA PRO A 225 28.59 6.47 -17.46
C PRO A 225 28.27 6.28 -15.97
N TYR A 226 27.48 7.20 -15.41
CA TYR A 226 27.07 7.16 -14.00
C TYR A 226 25.97 6.13 -13.80
N PHE A 227 26.33 4.97 -13.23
CA PHE A 227 25.40 3.90 -12.91
C PHE A 227 24.80 4.00 -11.49
N GLY A 228 25.29 4.92 -10.66
CA GLY A 228 24.82 5.12 -9.30
C GLY A 228 25.20 3.99 -8.33
N ARG A 229 24.26 3.62 -7.46
CA ARG A 229 24.45 2.60 -6.41
C ARG A 229 24.39 1.18 -6.96
N LYS A 230 25.15 0.27 -6.36
CA LYS A 230 25.14 -1.16 -6.68
C LYS A 230 23.80 -1.79 -6.31
N PHE A 231 23.39 -2.74 -7.13
CA PHE A 231 22.29 -3.66 -6.85
C PHE A 231 22.85 -5.08 -6.75
N LYS A 232 22.36 -5.85 -5.78
CA LYS A 232 22.67 -7.25 -5.59
C LYS A 232 21.40 -8.07 -5.81
N ILE A 233 21.48 -9.09 -6.66
CA ILE A 233 20.42 -10.09 -6.78
C ILE A 233 20.56 -11.02 -5.58
N ILE A 234 19.57 -11.00 -4.68
CA ILE A 234 19.52 -11.85 -3.49
C ILE A 234 18.98 -13.23 -3.85
N SER A 235 17.94 -13.26 -4.68
CA SER A 235 17.26 -14.49 -5.07
C SER A 235 16.81 -14.37 -6.52
N PHE A 236 16.81 -15.50 -7.22
CA PHE A 236 16.33 -15.62 -8.57
C PHE A 236 15.63 -16.96 -8.73
N ARG A 237 14.43 -16.96 -9.31
CA ARG A 237 13.70 -18.18 -9.66
C ARG A 237 12.99 -18.04 -11.00
N TRP A 238 12.86 -19.15 -11.71
CA TRP A 238 11.96 -19.27 -12.84
C TRP A 238 10.54 -19.56 -12.33
N LEU A 239 9.54 -18.93 -12.92
CA LEU A 239 8.14 -19.14 -12.59
C LEU A 239 7.54 -20.15 -13.57
N THR A 240 6.71 -21.03 -13.03
CA THR A 240 5.90 -21.97 -13.80
C THR A 240 4.51 -21.41 -14.05
N THR A 241 3.72 -22.07 -14.89
CA THR A 241 2.34 -21.64 -15.18
C THR A 241 1.44 -21.62 -13.94
N ASP A 242 1.75 -22.42 -12.92
CA ASP A 242 1.02 -22.45 -11.65
C ASP A 242 1.35 -21.26 -10.73
N ASP A 243 2.45 -20.53 -11.00
CA ASP A 243 2.90 -19.37 -10.22
C ASP A 243 2.42 -18.01 -10.78
N LEU A 244 1.71 -18.03 -11.92
CA LEU A 244 1.21 -16.86 -12.65
C LEU A 244 -0.21 -16.51 -12.24
#